data_AF-A0A259NDZ7-F1
#
_entry.id   AF-A0A259NDZ7-F1
#
_cell.length_a   1.000
_cell.length_b   1.000
_cell.length_c   1.000
_cell.angle_alpha   90.00
_cell.angle_beta   90.00
_cell.angle_gamma   90.00
#
_symmetry.space_group_name_H-M   'P 1'
#
loop_
_entity.id
_entity.type
_entity.pdbx_description
1 polymer ?
#
loop_
_entity_poly.entity_id
_entity_poly.type
_entity_poly.pdbx_seq_one_letter_code
_entity_poly.pdbx_strand_id
1 'polypeptide(L)' 'AAGTTKPGVNGLVDMGGNVWEWTSTEQGSGYITRGASWWYGPERQKESDVESKSGDIAVVYIGFRCVS' A
#
# COMPACT_ATOMS: atom_id res chain seq x y z
N ALA A 1 -1.01 -13.62 5.32
CA ALA A 1 -2.00 -14.12 4.35
C ALA A 1 -2.77 -12.93 3.81
N ALA A 2 -3.34 -13.03 2.61
CA ALA A 2 -4.19 -11.96 2.06
C ALA A 2 -5.66 -12.16 2.49
N GLY A 3 -6.39 -11.07 2.61
CA GLY A 3 -7.83 -11.03 2.85
C GLY A 3 -8.26 -11.34 4.28
N THR A 4 -7.42 -11.02 5.25
CA THR A 4 -7.68 -11.36 6.66
C THR A 4 -8.25 -10.20 7.49
N THR A 5 -8.18 -8.95 7.00
CA THR A 5 -8.77 -7.81 7.72
C THR A 5 -10.28 -7.73 7.54
N LYS A 6 -10.93 -6.94 8.39
CA LYS A 6 -12.32 -6.53 8.17
C LYS A 6 -12.43 -5.81 6.80
N PRO A 7 -13.43 -6.15 5.97
CA PRO A 7 -13.64 -5.45 4.70
C PRO A 7 -14.12 -4.02 4.94
N GLY A 8 -13.69 -3.11 4.07
CA GLY A 8 -14.25 -1.76 3.95
C GLY A 8 -15.66 -1.76 3.37
N VAL A 9 -16.30 -0.59 3.32
CA VAL A 9 -17.66 -0.42 2.75
C VAL A 9 -17.77 -0.85 1.28
N ASN A 10 -16.63 -0.86 0.57
CA ASN A 10 -16.49 -1.30 -0.81
C ASN A 10 -16.08 -2.77 -0.94
N GLY A 11 -16.06 -3.54 0.16
CA GLY A 11 -15.66 -4.94 0.17
C GLY A 11 -14.15 -5.19 0.11
N LEU A 12 -13.32 -4.15 0.03
CA LEU A 12 -11.86 -4.31 -0.02
C LEU A 12 -11.28 -4.68 1.34
N VAL A 13 -10.29 -5.56 1.31
CA VAL A 13 -9.54 -6.08 2.45
C VAL A 13 -8.07 -5.69 2.33
N ASP A 14 -7.39 -5.64 3.47
CA ASP A 14 -5.98 -5.30 3.65
C ASP A 14 -5.58 -3.88 3.19
N MET A 15 -6.52 -2.94 3.12
CA MET A 15 -6.25 -1.55 2.67
C MET A 15 -5.47 -0.68 3.68
N GLY A 16 -5.24 -1.18 4.90
CA GLY A 16 -4.56 -0.47 5.99
C GLY A 16 -3.50 -1.33 6.66
N GLY A 17 -2.68 -2.03 5.88
CA GLY A 17 -1.58 -2.85 6.36
C GLY A 17 -1.26 -3.96 5.37
N ASN A 18 -0.69 -5.07 5.87
CA ASN A 18 -0.17 -6.15 5.04
C ASN A 18 1.04 -5.68 4.21
N VAL A 19 0.83 -5.10 3.03
CA VAL A 19 1.91 -4.58 2.18
C VAL A 19 1.58 -3.19 1.67
N TRP A 20 2.62 -2.38 1.49
CA TRP A 20 2.48 -1.17 0.71
C TRP A 20 2.07 -1.55 -0.71
N GLU A 21 1.06 -0.90 -1.28
CA GLU A 21 0.61 -1.18 -2.65
C GLU A 21 1.12 -0.08 -3.58
N TRP A 22 1.86 -0.47 -4.62
CA TRP A 22 2.22 0.43 -5.72
C TRP A 22 0.97 0.98 -6.42
N THR A 23 1.05 2.26 -6.80
CA THR A 23 0.08 2.93 -7.68
C THR A 23 0.78 3.43 -8.93
N SER A 24 0.02 3.69 -9.99
CA SER A 24 0.55 4.29 -11.22
C SER A 24 0.74 5.81 -11.13
N THR A 25 0.45 6.43 -9.97
CA THR A 25 0.58 7.88 -9.79
C THR A 25 2.03 8.26 -9.56
N GLU A 26 2.58 9.06 -10.46
CA GLU A 26 3.92 9.63 -10.33
C GLU A 26 3.95 10.78 -9.31
N GLN A 27 5.01 10.82 -8.50
CA GLN A 27 5.27 11.91 -7.58
C GLN A 27 6.78 12.15 -7.46
N GLY A 28 7.24 13.28 -7.98
CA GLY A 28 8.67 13.58 -8.07
C GLY A 28 9.34 12.65 -9.09
N SER A 29 10.41 11.97 -8.68
CA SER A 29 11.14 11.00 -9.50
C SER A 29 10.72 9.55 -9.26
N GLY A 30 9.52 9.32 -8.74
CA GLY A 30 9.06 8.01 -8.29
C GLY A 30 7.55 7.82 -8.41
N TYR A 31 7.07 6.70 -7.89
CA TYR A 31 5.66 6.33 -7.87
C TYR A 31 5.15 6.26 -6.43
N ILE A 32 3.86 6.60 -6.26
CA ILE A 32 3.20 6.55 -4.96
C ILE A 32 2.94 5.10 -4.54
N THR A 33 3.22 4.81 -3.27
CA THR A 33 2.78 3.62 -2.53
C THR A 33 1.78 4.01 -1.44
N ARG A 34 0.78 3.14 -1.19
CA ARG A 34 -0.32 3.39 -0.24
C ARG A 34 -0.57 2.19 0.68
N GLY A 35 -1.30 2.42 1.78
CA GLY A 35 -1.86 1.36 2.64
C GLY A 35 -0.96 0.88 3.79
N ALA A 36 0.32 1.24 3.83
CA ALA A 36 1.31 0.75 4.78
C ALA A 36 1.58 -0.76 4.73
N SER A 37 2.50 -1.26 5.54
CA SER A 37 2.85 -2.69 5.57
C SER A 37 3.05 -3.21 6.98
N TRP A 38 3.22 -4.52 7.11
CA TRP A 38 3.54 -5.18 8.38
C TRP A 38 4.86 -4.70 9.02
N TRP A 39 5.71 -3.99 8.27
CA TRP A 39 6.97 -3.43 8.77
C TRP A 39 6.79 -2.19 9.67
N TYR A 40 5.63 -1.51 9.61
CA TYR A 40 5.38 -0.26 10.31
C TYR A 40 4.22 -0.36 11.30
N GLY A 41 4.22 0.54 12.30
CA GLY A 41 3.14 0.63 13.28
C GLY A 41 1.86 1.28 12.73
N PRO A 42 0.77 1.27 13.52
CA PRO A 42 -0.55 1.77 13.11
C PRO A 42 -0.57 3.26 12.76
N GLU A 43 0.41 4.04 13.21
CA GLU A 43 0.58 5.45 12.85
C GLU A 43 0.73 5.69 11.35
N ARG A 44 1.26 4.69 10.62
CA ARG A 44 1.37 4.66 9.15
C ARG A 44 0.13 4.03 8.48
N GLN A 45 -0.65 3.23 9.19
CA GLN A 45 -1.85 2.53 8.66
C GLN A 45 -3.06 3.47 8.55
N LYS A 46 -2.86 4.62 7.89
CA LYS A 46 -3.88 5.65 7.68
C LYS A 46 -4.17 5.76 6.20
N GLU A 47 -5.43 5.98 5.86
CA GLU A 47 -5.83 6.24 4.47
C GLU A 47 -5.05 7.42 3.89
N SER A 48 -4.72 8.43 4.68
CA SER A 48 -3.99 9.60 4.20
C SER A 48 -2.48 9.39 4.01
N ASP A 49 -1.90 8.25 4.39
CA ASP A 49 -0.45 8.03 4.35
C ASP A 49 0.08 7.77 2.94
N VAL A 50 1.02 8.59 2.49
CA VAL A 50 1.59 8.58 1.13
C VAL A 50 3.10 8.45 1.23
N GLU A 51 3.67 7.53 0.45
CA GLU A 51 5.12 7.41 0.29
C GLU A 51 5.47 7.35 -1.20
N SER A 52 6.44 8.16 -1.65
CA SER A 52 7.00 8.07 -3.01
C SER A 52 8.31 7.32 -3.00
N LYS A 53 8.50 6.42 -3.97
CA LYS A 53 9.66 5.55 -4.08
C LYS A 53 10.08 5.42 -5.55
N SER A 54 11.38 5.24 -5.79
CA SER A 54 11.89 4.98 -7.13
C SER A 54 11.29 3.68 -7.69
N GLY A 55 10.95 3.66 -8.98
CA GLY A 55 10.26 2.53 -9.63
C GLY A 55 11.09 1.26 -9.76
N ASP A 56 12.40 1.33 -9.50
CA ASP A 56 13.33 0.20 -9.47
C ASP A 56 13.43 -0.48 -8.10
N ILE A 57 12.76 0.06 -7.07
CA ILE A 57 12.77 -0.53 -5.72
C ILE A 57 11.89 -1.78 -5.67
N ALA A 58 12.50 -2.88 -5.24
CA ALA A 58 11.79 -4.11 -4.90
C ALA A 58 12.20 -4.56 -3.48
N VAL A 59 11.25 -4.51 -2.53
CA VAL A 59 11.45 -4.97 -1.15
C VAL A 59 10.24 -5.77 -0.68
N VAL A 60 10.48 -6.69 0.26
CA VAL A 60 9.53 -7.75 0.66
C VAL A 60 8.18 -7.29 1.22
N TYR A 61 8.07 -6.02 1.62
CA TYR A 61 6.86 -5.46 2.22
C TYR A 61 6.12 -4.48 1.28
N ILE A 62 6.50 -4.43 -0.01
CA ILE A 62 5.79 -3.68 -1.04
C ILE A 62 5.27 -4.68 -2.10
N GLY A 63 3.97 -4.62 -2.36
CA GLY A 63 3.27 -5.37 -3.40
C GLY A 63 2.42 -4.45 -4.26
N PHE A 64 1.34 -4.99 -4.82
CA PHE A 64 0.40 -4.25 -5.65
C PHE A 64 -0.97 -4.94 -5.69
N ARG A 65 -1.95 -4.21 -6.19
CA ARG A 65 -3.29 -4.70 -6.52
C ARG A 65 -3.62 -4.34 -7.97
N CYS A 66 -4.12 -5.31 -8.72
CA CYS A 66 -4.59 -5.07 -10.08
C CYS A 66 -5.96 -4.36 -10.06
N VAL A 67 -6.17 -3.47 -11.02
CA VAL A 67 -7.45 -2.81 -11.31
C VAL A 67 -7.74 -2.91 -12.81
N SER A 68 -9.02 -2.89 -13.19
CA SER A 68 -9.50 -2.95 -14.58
C SER A 68 -10.47 -1.82 -14.89
#